data_AF-A0A1Q2YWE8-F1
#
_entry.id   AF-A0A1Q2YWE8-F1
#
_cell.length_a   1.000
_cell.length_b   1.000
_cell.length_c   1.000
_cell.angle_alpha   90.00
_cell.angle_beta   90.00
_cell.angle_gamma   90.00
#
_symmetry.space_group_name_H-M   'P 1'
#
loop_
_entity.id
_entity.type
_entity.pdbx_description
1 polymer ?
#
loop_
_entity_poly.entity_id
_entity_poly.type
_entity_poly.pdbx_seq_one_letter_code
_entity_poly.pdbx_strand_id
1 'polypeptide(L)'
;MLTVRQLPKRNQIFWTPEVDAELANRYWANQHHLAIAREWGVSSGAIRSRATRLQLPPRERSELVHHYDPSVIEGNKRTANYVLRECRAVPGWFFWAHRNGERISRRGKRMNARKGRFGFVTDYSIGCDVSTLGL
;
A
#
# COMPACT_ATOMS: atom_id res chain seq x y z
N MET A 1 16.99 -4.66 -10.29
CA MET A 1 16.84 -4.58 -8.83
C MET A 1 16.47 -3.14 -8.50
N LEU A 2 15.35 -2.89 -7.81
CA LEU A 2 14.86 -1.53 -7.53
C LEU A 2 15.62 -0.93 -6.34
N THR A 3 16.18 0.28 -6.50
CA THR A 3 16.90 0.97 -5.41
C THR A 3 15.91 1.62 -4.45
N VAL A 4 15.73 1.02 -3.28
CA VAL A 4 14.84 1.54 -2.24
C VAL A 4 15.49 2.74 -1.55
N ARG A 5 14.88 3.92 -1.68
CA ARG A 5 15.37 5.15 -1.04
C ARG A 5 15.06 5.15 0.46
N GLN A 6 16.09 5.25 1.28
CA GLN A 6 15.98 5.42 2.73
C GLN A 6 15.98 6.91 3.09
N LEU A 7 15.14 7.30 4.04
CA LEU A 7 15.11 8.64 4.60
C LEU A 7 16.20 8.76 5.68
N PRO A 8 17.16 9.70 5.54
CA PRO A 8 18.40 9.71 6.31
C PRO A 8 18.21 9.90 7.81
N LYS A 9 17.10 10.50 8.27
CA LYS A 9 16.89 10.83 9.69
C LYS A 9 16.24 9.72 10.52
N ARG A 10 15.70 8.64 9.92
CA ARG A 10 14.86 7.68 10.67
C ARG A 10 14.98 6.20 10.28
N ASN A 11 15.93 5.79 9.42
CA ASN A 11 15.95 4.43 8.83
C ASN A 11 14.59 4.01 8.28
N GLN A 12 13.85 4.98 7.71
CA GLN A 12 12.52 4.77 7.15
C GLN A 12 12.58 4.69 5.63
N ILE A 13 11.82 3.79 5.04
CA ILE A 13 11.66 3.73 3.58
C ILE A 13 10.75 4.86 3.13
N PHE A 14 11.15 5.56 2.06
CA PHE A 14 10.21 6.38 1.30
C PHE A 14 9.33 5.47 0.44
N TRP A 15 8.10 5.26 0.88
CA TRP A 15 7.15 4.37 0.21
C TRP A 15 6.50 5.04 -0.99
N THR A 16 6.97 4.71 -2.19
CA THR A 16 6.35 5.11 -3.47
C THR A 16 5.47 3.98 -4.01
N PRO A 17 4.59 4.25 -5.00
CA PRO A 17 3.81 3.22 -5.67
C PRO A 17 4.67 2.09 -6.27
N GLU A 18 5.86 2.41 -6.78
CA GLU A 18 6.79 1.43 -7.35
C GLU A 18 7.38 0.52 -6.28
N VAL A 19 7.73 1.09 -5.11
CA VAL A 19 8.22 0.31 -3.96
C VAL A 19 7.10 -0.57 -3.39
N ASP A 20 5.86 -0.09 -3.37
CA ASP A 20 4.70 -0.90 -2.98
C ASP A 20 4.43 -2.06 -3.95
N ALA A 21 4.56 -1.82 -5.26
CA ALA A 21 4.41 -2.84 -6.28
C ALA A 21 5.50 -3.91 -6.17
N GLU A 22 6.75 -3.50 -5.97
CA GLU A 22 7.87 -4.43 -5.77
C GLU A 22 7.71 -5.24 -4.47
N LEU A 23 7.28 -4.59 -3.36
CA LEU A 23 6.97 -5.30 -2.12
C LEU A 23 5.88 -6.35 -2.34
N ALA A 24 4.82 -5.97 -3.06
CA ALA A 24 3.73 -6.89 -3.37
C ALA A 24 4.20 -8.07 -4.23
N ASN A 25 5.02 -7.84 -5.25
CA ASN A 25 5.58 -8.90 -6.08
C ASN A 25 6.42 -9.89 -5.24
N ARG A 26 7.31 -9.39 -4.38
CA ARG A 26 8.08 -10.23 -3.44
C ARG A 26 7.20 -10.97 -2.45
N TYR A 27 6.11 -10.34 -2.03
CA TYR A 27 5.13 -10.97 -1.15
C TYR A 27 4.42 -12.14 -1.84
N TRP A 28 3.97 -11.93 -3.09
CA TRP A 28 3.35 -12.95 -3.94
C TRP A 28 4.32 -14.04 -4.38
N ALA A 29 5.62 -13.74 -4.44
CA ALA A 29 6.68 -14.73 -4.60
C ALA A 29 6.94 -15.57 -3.33
N ASN A 30 6.11 -15.42 -2.30
CA ASN A 30 6.29 -16.03 -0.98
C ASN A 30 7.65 -15.74 -0.33
N GLN A 31 8.31 -14.63 -0.72
CA GLN A 31 9.59 -14.29 -0.13
C GLN A 31 9.42 -13.93 1.35
N HIS A 32 10.28 -14.49 2.19
CA HIS A 32 10.28 -14.26 3.63
C HIS A 32 10.58 -12.79 3.92
N HIS A 33 9.77 -12.17 4.77
CA HIS A 33 9.88 -10.74 5.08
C HIS A 33 11.25 -10.33 5.68
N LEU A 34 11.94 -11.25 6.37
CA LEU A 34 13.33 -11.03 6.82
C LEU A 34 14.33 -10.95 5.66
N ALA A 35 14.12 -11.73 4.59
CA ALA A 35 14.98 -11.67 3.41
C ALA A 35 14.79 -10.34 2.67
N ILE A 36 13.53 -9.93 2.44
CA ILE A 36 13.20 -8.62 1.86
C ILE A 36 13.83 -7.50 2.69
N ALA A 37 13.67 -7.56 4.02
CA ALA A 37 14.21 -6.56 4.94
C ALA A 37 15.75 -6.45 4.86
N ARG A 38 16.44 -7.60 4.80
CA ARG A 38 17.90 -7.66 4.63
C ARG A 38 18.34 -7.04 3.30
N GLU A 39 17.69 -7.41 2.20
CA GLU A 39 18.01 -6.90 0.86
C GLU A 39 17.76 -5.39 0.75
N TRP A 40 16.75 -4.86 1.43
CA TRP A 40 16.38 -3.45 1.37
C TRP A 40 17.04 -2.60 2.46
N GLY A 41 17.81 -3.22 3.36
CA GLY A 41 18.50 -2.58 4.48
C GLY A 41 17.55 -1.96 5.52
N VAL A 42 16.40 -2.56 5.77
CA VAL A 42 15.32 -1.98 6.61
C VAL A 42 14.85 -2.95 7.69
N SER A 43 14.03 -2.48 8.63
CA SER A 43 13.48 -3.37 9.64
C SER A 43 12.42 -4.31 9.07
N SER A 44 12.41 -5.55 9.57
CA SER A 44 11.37 -6.54 9.23
C SER A 44 9.97 -6.10 9.67
N GLY A 45 9.88 -5.26 10.70
CA GLY A 45 8.65 -4.61 11.14
C GLY A 45 8.11 -3.62 10.10
N ALA A 46 8.97 -2.86 9.41
CA ALA A 46 8.55 -1.95 8.35
C ALA A 46 7.92 -2.72 7.18
N ILE A 47 8.53 -3.83 6.76
CA ILE A 47 8.00 -4.71 5.71
C ILE A 47 6.62 -5.26 6.11
N ARG A 48 6.49 -5.86 7.30
CA ARG A 48 5.21 -6.42 7.81
C ARG A 48 4.13 -5.35 7.94
N SER A 49 4.48 -4.19 8.49
CA SER A 49 3.57 -3.05 8.64
C SER A 49 3.08 -2.55 7.28
N ARG A 50 3.97 -2.43 6.29
CA ARG A 50 3.57 -2.01 4.95
C ARG A 50 2.71 -3.05 4.25
N ALA A 51 3.08 -4.32 4.29
CA ALA A 51 2.27 -5.40 3.71
C ALA A 51 0.84 -5.42 4.28
N THR A 52 0.70 -5.19 5.59
CA THR A 52 -0.60 -5.07 6.27
C THR A 52 -1.40 -3.86 5.76
N ARG A 53 -0.74 -2.71 5.54
CA ARG A 53 -1.39 -1.50 4.98
C ARG A 53 -1.85 -1.70 3.54
N LEU A 54 -1.07 -2.45 2.76
CA LEU A 54 -1.42 -2.87 1.40
C LEU A 54 -2.50 -3.98 1.37
N GLN A 55 -2.90 -4.51 2.53
CA GLN A 55 -3.89 -5.58 2.67
C GLN A 55 -3.56 -6.83 1.85
N LEU A 56 -2.26 -7.13 1.75
CA LEU A 56 -1.82 -8.42 1.23
C LEU A 56 -2.39 -9.55 2.11
N PRO A 57 -2.78 -10.69 1.50
CA PRO A 57 -3.38 -11.79 2.26
C PRO A 57 -2.37 -12.39 3.25
N PRO A 58 -2.83 -13.09 4.31
CA PRO A 58 -1.96 -13.95 5.10
C PRO A 58 -1.23 -14.98 4.21
N ARG A 59 -0.04 -15.40 4.64
CA ARG A 59 0.74 -16.46 3.98
C ARG A 59 1.10 -17.54 4.99
N GLU A 60 1.06 -18.79 4.54
CA GLU A 60 1.47 -19.91 5.36
C GLU A 60 2.98 -19.90 5.60
N ARG A 61 3.39 -20.19 6.83
CA ARG A 61 4.83 -20.12 7.21
C ARG A 61 5.66 -21.16 6.47
N SER A 62 5.08 -22.33 6.19
CA SER A 62 5.71 -23.43 5.46
C SER A 62 6.00 -23.10 4.00
N GLU A 63 5.31 -22.11 3.42
CA GLU A 63 5.49 -21.71 2.02
C GLU A 63 6.52 -20.59 1.84
N LEU A 64 7.03 -20.01 2.94
CA LEU A 64 7.93 -18.86 2.86
C LEU A 64 9.35 -19.27 2.48
N VAL A 65 9.89 -18.63 1.44
CA VAL A 65 11.24 -18.89 0.91
C VAL A 65 12.16 -17.69 1.10
N HIS A 66 13.46 -17.92 1.25
CA HIS A 66 14.42 -16.82 1.45
C HIS A 66 14.85 -16.14 0.14
N HIS A 67 14.73 -16.82 -1.00
CA HIS A 67 15.05 -16.27 -2.33
C HIS A 67 13.81 -15.63 -2.97
N TYR A 68 14.03 -14.72 -3.93
CA TYR A 68 12.96 -14.14 -4.73
C TYR A 68 12.79 -14.95 -6.03
N ASP A 69 11.62 -15.56 -6.21
CA ASP A 69 11.24 -16.24 -7.44
C ASP A 69 10.02 -15.56 -8.09
N PRO A 70 10.20 -14.82 -9.19
CA PRO A 70 9.08 -14.15 -9.87
C PRO A 70 8.16 -15.11 -10.63
N SER A 71 8.58 -16.35 -10.92
CA SER A 71 7.81 -17.29 -11.76
C SER A 71 6.52 -17.76 -11.09
N VAL A 72 6.49 -17.80 -9.75
CA VAL A 72 5.33 -18.25 -8.97
C VAL A 72 4.30 -17.14 -8.69
N ILE A 73 4.64 -15.88 -8.97
CA ILE A 73 3.81 -14.72 -8.58
C ILE A 73 2.40 -14.80 -9.18
N GLU A 74 2.29 -15.05 -10.48
CA GLU A 74 1.00 -15.05 -11.18
C GLU A 74 0.14 -16.24 -10.76
N GLY A 75 0.75 -17.41 -10.53
CA GLY A 75 0.09 -18.58 -9.96
C GLY A 75 -0.50 -18.27 -8.59
N ASN A 76 0.29 -17.67 -7.70
CA ASN A 76 -0.15 -17.35 -6.33
C ASN A 76 -1.27 -16.28 -6.32
N LYS A 77 -1.19 -15.25 -7.17
CA LYS A 77 -2.26 -14.25 -7.32
C LYS A 77 -3.57 -14.90 -7.77
N ARG A 78 -3.50 -15.81 -8.74
CA ARG A 78 -4.66 -16.52 -9.28
C ARG A 78 -5.29 -17.42 -8.23
N THR A 79 -4.49 -18.23 -7.53
CA THR A 79 -4.95 -19.14 -6.48
C THR A 79 -5.62 -18.39 -5.32
N ALA A 80 -5.03 -17.28 -4.87
CA ALA A 80 -5.62 -16.47 -3.80
C ALA A 80 -6.91 -15.74 -4.24
N ASN A 81 -7.14 -15.57 -5.55
CA ASN A 81 -8.22 -14.77 -6.13
C ASN A 81 -8.24 -13.32 -5.62
N TYR A 82 -7.05 -12.70 -5.50
CA TYR A 82 -6.90 -11.30 -5.13
C TYR A 82 -6.62 -10.42 -6.35
N VAL A 83 -7.02 -9.15 -6.25
CA VAL A 83 -6.76 -8.13 -7.27
C VAL A 83 -6.27 -6.85 -6.60
N LEU A 84 -5.42 -6.10 -7.32
CA LEU A 84 -5.04 -4.75 -6.92
C LEU A 84 -6.19 -3.79 -7.24
N ARG A 85 -6.54 -2.93 -6.29
CA ARG A 85 -7.61 -1.93 -6.43
C ARG A 85 -7.13 -0.57 -6.00
N GLU A 86 -7.56 0.46 -6.71
CA GLU A 86 -7.52 1.82 -6.20
C GLU A 86 -8.66 2.05 -5.20
N CYS A 87 -8.36 2.70 -4.09
CA CYS A 87 -9.32 2.99 -3.04
C CYS A 87 -10.20 4.18 -3.43
N ARG A 88 -11.52 3.96 -3.58
CA ARG A 88 -12.49 5.02 -3.93
C ARG A 88 -12.51 6.21 -2.96
N ALA A 89 -12.17 6.00 -1.69
CA ALA A 89 -12.16 7.06 -0.68
C ALA A 89 -10.82 7.81 -0.55
N VAL A 90 -9.75 7.30 -1.17
CA VAL A 90 -8.40 7.87 -1.09
C VAL A 90 -7.74 7.71 -2.46
N PRO A 91 -7.90 8.70 -3.37
CA PRO A 91 -7.29 8.66 -4.69
C PRO A 91 -5.78 8.42 -4.62
N GLY A 92 -5.24 7.64 -5.56
CA GLY A 92 -3.83 7.24 -5.60
C GLY A 92 -3.41 6.20 -4.55
N TRP A 93 -4.32 5.75 -3.67
CA TRP A 93 -4.02 4.68 -2.72
C TRP A 93 -4.48 3.31 -3.24
N PHE A 94 -3.52 2.44 -3.53
CA PHE A 94 -3.77 1.08 -3.96
C PHE A 94 -3.73 0.08 -2.80
N PHE A 95 -4.55 -0.96 -2.89
CA PHE A 95 -4.59 -2.05 -1.92
C PHE A 95 -5.03 -3.34 -2.59
N TRP A 96 -4.61 -4.46 -2.00
CA TRP A 96 -5.02 -5.79 -2.40
C TRP A 96 -6.32 -6.18 -1.69
N ALA A 97 -7.22 -6.78 -2.44
CA ALA A 97 -8.48 -7.32 -1.92
C ALA A 97 -8.88 -8.54 -2.72
N HIS A 98 -9.70 -9.41 -2.13
CA HIS A 98 -10.35 -10.48 -2.89
C HIS A 98 -11.09 -9.90 -4.10
N ARG A 99 -11.14 -10.63 -5.22
CA ARG A 99 -11.75 -10.18 -6.47
C ARG A 99 -13.19 -9.70 -6.28
N ASN A 100 -13.96 -10.41 -5.45
CA ASN A 100 -15.35 -10.07 -5.13
C ASN A 100 -15.48 -9.29 -3.80
N GLY A 101 -14.36 -8.79 -3.26
CA GLY A 101 -14.30 -8.12 -1.96
C GLY A 101 -14.47 -6.60 -2.02
N GLU A 102 -13.98 -5.96 -0.97
CA GLU A 102 -14.18 -4.54 -0.70
C GLU A 102 -13.60 -3.62 -1.77
N ARG A 103 -14.28 -2.49 -2.01
CA ARG A 103 -13.81 -1.41 -2.91
C ARG A 103 -13.17 -0.22 -2.19
N ILE A 104 -13.19 -0.24 -0.85
CA ILE A 104 -12.62 0.80 0.00
C ILE A 104 -11.60 0.15 0.92
N SER A 105 -10.37 0.65 0.93
CA SER A 105 -9.31 0.13 1.78
C SER A 105 -9.60 0.33 3.27
N ARG A 106 -8.95 -0.46 4.14
CA ARG A 106 -8.97 -0.22 5.60
C ARG A 106 -8.55 1.21 5.97
N ARG A 107 -7.61 1.80 5.22
CA ARG A 107 -7.20 3.20 5.37
C ARG A 107 -8.36 4.16 5.05
N GLY A 108 -9.02 3.96 3.91
CA GLY A 108 -10.18 4.76 3.50
C GLY A 108 -11.33 4.68 4.49
N LYS A 109 -11.66 3.46 4.95
CA LYS A 109 -12.67 3.25 6.00
C LYS A 109 -12.32 4.00 7.28
N ARG A 110 -11.07 3.93 7.74
CA ARG A 110 -10.60 4.65 8.93
C ARG A 110 -10.67 6.17 8.76
N MET A 111 -10.35 6.68 7.58
CA MET A 111 -10.47 8.12 7.27
C MET A 111 -11.93 8.58 7.30
N ASN A 112 -12.84 7.81 6.67
CA ASN A 112 -14.26 8.11 6.68
C ASN A 112 -14.86 8.03 8.10
N ALA A 113 -14.50 7.02 8.89
CA ALA A 113 -14.94 6.90 10.28
C ALA A 113 -14.50 8.08 11.15
N ARG A 114 -13.32 8.66 10.89
CA ARG A 114 -12.87 9.90 11.56
C ARG A 114 -13.69 11.11 11.12
N LYS A 115 -13.99 11.24 9.84
CA LYS A 115 -14.88 12.30 9.31
C LYS A 115 -16.30 12.20 9.90
N GLY A 116 -16.80 10.99 10.14
CA GLY A 116 -18.11 10.78 10.78
C GLY A 116 -18.13 11.07 12.29
N ARG A 117 -16.98 11.04 12.97
CA ARG A 117 -16.87 11.35 14.42
C ARG A 117 -16.72 12.84 14.73
N PHE A 118 -16.20 13.62 13.79
CA PHE A 118 -16.15 15.07 13.86
C PHE A 118 -17.14 15.60 12.84
N GLY A 119 -18.41 15.76 13.25
CA GLY A 119 -19.45 16.31 12.38
C GLY A 119 -18.97 17.57 11.67
N PHE A 120 -19.19 17.62 10.36
CA PHE A 120 -19.18 18.79 9.48
C PHE A 120 -18.33 19.99 9.90
N VAL A 121 -17.14 20.11 9.30
CA VAL A 121 -16.71 21.39 8.73
C VAL A 121 -16.20 21.10 7.32
N THR A 122 -17.11 21.22 6.35
CA THR A 122 -16.72 21.39 4.94
C THR A 122 -16.67 22.89 4.69
N ASP A 123 -15.47 23.45 4.70
CA ASP A 123 -15.19 24.67 3.95
C ASP A 123 -13.90 24.44 3.15
N TYR A 124 -14.08 23.86 1.97
CA TYR A 124 -13.17 24.07 0.85
C TYR A 124 -13.95 24.84 -0.21
N SER A 125 -14.15 26.13 0.06
CA SER A 125 -14.44 27.12 -0.96
C SER A 125 -13.12 27.80 -1.33
N ILE A 126 -12.25 27.10 -2.05
CA ILE A 126 -11.24 27.78 -2.86
C ILE A 126 -11.96 28.19 -4.14
N GLY A 127 -12.70 29.29 -4.05
CA GLY A 127 -13.13 30.04 -5.21
C GLY A 127 -11.90 30.75 -5.77
N CYS A 128 -11.38 30.26 -6.89
CA CYS A 128 -10.70 31.14 -7.83
C CYS A 128 -11.73 32.16 -8.28
N ASP A 129 -11.60 33.41 -7.83
CA ASP A 129 -12.27 34.53 -8.48
C ASP A 129 -11.21 35.30 -9.28
N VAL A 130 -11.29 35.11 -10.60
CA VAL A 130 -10.59 35.91 -11.59
C VAL A 130 -11.62 36.90 -12.13
N SER A 131 -11.30 38.19 -11.94
CA SER A 131 -11.81 39.39 -12.65
C SER A 131 -12.99 40.16 -12.04
N THR A 132 -12.75 41.43 -11.72
CA THR A 132 -13.21 42.67 -12.43
C THR A 132 -13.70 43.81 -11.50
N LEU A 133 -13.21 45.04 -11.78
CA LEU A 133 -13.73 46.39 -11.43
C LEU A 133 -13.54 46.84 -9.98
N GLY A 134 -13.02 48.02 -9.62
CA GLY A 134 -12.79 49.27 -10.33
C GLY A 134 -13.08 50.40 -9.34
N LEU A 135 -12.12 51.31 -9.10
CA LEU A 135 -12.28 52.66 -8.54
C LEU A 135 -11.04 53.47 -8.88
#